data_AF-A0A432VFC6-F1
#
_entry.id   AF-A0A432VFC6-F1
#
_cell.length_a   1.000
_cell.length_b   1.000
_cell.length_c   1.000
_cell.angle_alpha   90.00
_cell.angle_beta   90.00
_cell.angle_gamma   90.00
#
_symmetry.space_group_name_H-M   'P 1'
#
loop_
_entity.id
_entity.type
_entity.pdbx_description
1 polymer ?
#
loop_
_entity_poly.entity_id
_entity_poly.type
_entity_poly.pdbx_seq_one_letter_code
_entity_poly.pdbx_strand_id
1 'polypeptide(L)' 'MSFTTLIGAAIGSAIDGASGDDSSVDGAIEGAIAANVVKAMIPLALTFATGWLVLRGIGKVKDQVFGASTAER' A
#
# COMPACT_ATOMS: atom_id res chain seq x y z
N MET A 1 22.18 1.73 -9.51
CA MET A 1 21.10 0.85 -9.06
C MET A 1 19.78 1.60 -9.21
N SER A 2 18.81 1.06 -9.94
CA SER A 2 17.50 1.71 -10.10
C SER A 2 16.60 1.45 -8.88
N PHE A 3 15.70 2.38 -8.60
CA PHE A 3 14.72 2.28 -7.49
C PHE A 3 13.90 0.99 -7.55
N THR A 4 13.55 0.53 -8.76
CA THR A 4 12.91 -0.76 -9.03
C THR A 4 13.77 -1.95 -8.59
N THR A 5 15.09 -1.87 -8.72
CA THR A 5 16.04 -2.91 -8.28
C THR A 5 16.13 -2.97 -6.76
N LEU A 6 16.04 -1.82 -6.07
CA LEU A 6 16.04 -1.76 -4.62
C LEU A 6 14.75 -2.33 -4.02
N ILE A 7 13.59 -1.99 -4.62
CA ILE A 7 12.29 -2.55 -4.22
C ILE A 7 12.24 -4.05 -4.52
N GLY A 8 12.72 -4.49 -5.69
CA GLY A 8 12.81 -5.90 -6.04
C GLY A 8 13.71 -6.69 -5.10
N ALA A 9 14.84 -6.12 -4.68
CA ALA A 9 15.74 -6.74 -3.72
C ALA A 9 15.13 -6.79 -2.30
N ALA A 10 14.44 -5.74 -1.86
CA ALA A 10 13.78 -5.70 -0.56
C ALA A 10 12.62 -6.71 -0.47
N ILE A 11 11.78 -6.76 -1.52
CA ILE A 11 10.68 -7.74 -1.62
C ILE A 11 11.26 -9.16 -1.73
N GLY A 12 12.30 -9.36 -2.56
CA GLY A 12 12.98 -10.65 -2.70
C GLY A 12 13.60 -11.13 -1.37
N SER A 13 14.24 -10.24 -0.61
CA SER A 13 14.83 -10.58 0.70
C SER A 13 13.79 -10.87 1.78
N ALA A 14 12.60 -10.27 1.70
CA ALA A 14 11.52 -10.52 2.64
C ALA A 14 10.83 -11.87 2.39
N ILE A 15 10.83 -12.33 1.13
CA ILE A 15 10.30 -13.64 0.72
C ILE A 15 11.32 -14.75 1.05
N ASP A 16 12.60 -14.53 0.77
CA ASP A 16 13.70 -15.49 1.04
C ASP A 16 13.91 -15.74 2.55
N GLY A 17 13.55 -14.79 3.40
CA GLY A 17 13.64 -14.91 4.86
C GLY A 17 12.51 -15.72 5.53
N ALA A 18 11.45 -16.09 4.80
CA ALA A 18 10.28 -16.77 5.37
C ALA A 18 10.37 -18.31 5.35
N SER A 19 11.33 -18.89 4.61
CA SER A 19 11.32 -20.32 4.30
C SER A 19 12.70 -20.94 4.52
N GLY A 20 13.00 -21.28 5.77
CA GLY A 20 14.03 -22.28 6.06
C GLY A 20 13.43 -23.67 5.79
N ASP A 21 13.95 -24.35 4.75
CA ASP A 21 13.64 -25.73 4.35
C ASP A 21 12.19 -26.01 3.86
N ASP A 22 12.00 -25.98 2.54
CA ASP A 22 11.47 -27.10 1.73
C ASP A 22 11.29 -26.63 0.27
N SER A 23 12.03 -27.27 -0.66
CA SER A 23 11.97 -27.10 -2.13
C SER A 23 11.89 -25.65 -2.68
N SER A 24 13.02 -25.11 -3.13
CA SER A 24 13.15 -23.78 -3.78
C SER A 24 12.24 -23.54 -5.00
N VAL A 25 11.61 -24.58 -5.54
CA VAL A 25 10.62 -24.49 -6.62
C VAL A 25 9.25 -24.02 -6.10
N ASP A 26 8.81 -24.46 -4.92
CA ASP A 26 7.51 -24.06 -4.36
C ASP A 26 7.54 -22.60 -3.89
N GLY A 27 8.63 -22.17 -3.25
CA GLY A 27 8.83 -20.78 -2.85
C GLY A 27 8.86 -19.80 -4.04
N ALA A 28 9.38 -20.22 -5.20
CA ALA A 28 9.38 -19.39 -6.41
C ALA A 28 7.98 -19.23 -7.00
N ILE A 29 7.16 -20.28 -6.97
CA ILE A 29 5.78 -20.25 -7.46
C ILE A 29 4.91 -19.41 -6.52
N GLU A 30 5.02 -19.60 -5.21
CA GLU A 30 4.29 -18.81 -4.23
C GLU A 30 4.71 -17.32 -4.28
N GLY A 31 6.01 -17.06 -4.42
CA GLY A 31 6.53 -15.70 -4.62
C GLY A 31 6.02 -15.03 -5.90
N ALA A 32 5.89 -15.77 -7.00
CA ALA A 32 5.33 -15.26 -8.25
C ALA A 32 3.83 -14.93 -8.13
N ILE A 33 3.07 -15.77 -7.42
CA ILE A 33 1.64 -15.52 -7.16
C ILE A 33 1.49 -14.29 -6.26
N ALA A 34 2.23 -14.22 -5.15
CA ALA A 34 2.21 -13.09 -4.23
C ALA A 34 2.58 -11.78 -4.94
N ALA A 35 3.61 -11.79 -5.79
CA ALA A 35 4.01 -10.61 -6.56
C ALA A 35 2.90 -10.13 -7.52
N ASN A 36 2.20 -11.06 -8.18
CA ASN A 36 1.09 -10.71 -9.06
C ASN A 36 -0.12 -10.16 -8.29
N VAL A 37 -0.44 -10.74 -7.13
CA VAL A 37 -1.50 -10.23 -6.25
C VAL A 37 -1.16 -8.84 -5.75
N VAL A 38 0.06 -8.63 -5.22
CA VAL A 38 0.51 -7.32 -4.75
C VAL A 38 0.47 -6.31 -5.89
N LYS A 39 0.92 -6.68 -7.09
CA LYS A 39 0.88 -5.82 -8.28
C LYS A 39 -0.54 -5.42 -8.67
N ALA A 40 -1.53 -6.28 -8.49
CA ALA A 40 -2.94 -5.97 -8.71
C ALA A 40 -3.55 -5.13 -7.56
N MET A 41 -3.10 -5.35 -6.33
CA MET A 41 -3.63 -4.66 -5.15
C MET A 41 -3.09 -3.24 -4.99
N ILE A 42 -1.86 -2.96 -5.43
CA ILE A 42 -1.25 -1.62 -5.34
C ILE A 42 -2.14 -0.53 -6.00
N PRO A 43 -2.57 -0.67 -7.27
CA PRO A 43 -3.46 0.32 -7.90
C PRO A 43 -4.80 0.50 -7.18
N LEU A 44 -5.35 -0.60 -6.64
CA LEU A 44 -6.62 -0.59 -5.93
C LEU A 44 -6.50 0.19 -4.62
N ALA A 45 -5.43 -0.09 -3.85
CA ALA A 45 -5.12 0.59 -2.61
C ALA A 45 -4.88 2.09 -2.84
N LEU A 46 -4.16 2.46 -3.91
CA LEU A 46 -3.93 3.85 -4.29
C LEU A 46 -5.24 4.57 -4.65
N THR A 47 -6.12 3.92 -5.40
CA THR A 47 -7.43 4.48 -5.77
C THR A 47 -8.28 4.73 -4.53
N PHE A 48 -8.36 3.73 -3.64
CA PHE A 48 -9.09 3.83 -2.38
C PHE A 48 -8.52 4.93 -1.48
N ALA A 49 -7.20 4.94 -1.27
CA ALA A 49 -6.51 5.93 -0.45
C ALA A 49 -6.73 7.36 -1.00
N THR A 50 -6.71 7.52 -2.32
CA THR A 50 -6.96 8.82 -2.96
C THR A 50 -8.38 9.29 -2.69
N GLY A 51 -9.40 8.45 -2.90
CA GLY A 51 -10.79 8.79 -2.62
C GLY A 51 -11.02 9.11 -1.15
N TRP A 52 -10.49 8.27 -0.26
CA TRP A 52 -10.54 8.50 1.18
C TRP A 52 -9.90 9.84 1.58
N LEU A 53 -8.74 10.17 1.02
CA LEU A 53 -8.02 11.41 1.31
C LEU A 53 -8.78 12.64 0.83
N VAL A 54 -9.42 12.58 -0.34
CA VAL A 54 -10.30 13.64 -0.85
C VAL A 54 -11.46 13.88 0.11
N LEU A 55 -12.19 12.83 0.50
CA LEU A 55 -13.31 12.95 1.44
C LEU A 55 -12.85 13.49 2.80
N ARG A 56 -11.71 13.01 3.30
CA ARG A 56 -11.14 13.48 4.57
C ARG A 56 -10.69 14.94 4.50
N GLY A 57 -10.10 15.35 3.37
CA GLY A 57 -9.69 16.72 3.11
C GLY A 57 -10.88 17.67 3.09
N ILE A 58 -11.92 17.33 2.32
CA ILE A 58 -13.17 18.09 2.29
C ILE A 58 -13.79 18.16 3.70
N GLY A 59 -13.81 17.04 4.43
CA GLY A 59 -14.26 16.96 5.82
C GLY A 59 -13.55 17.95 6.75
N LYS A 60 -12.22 18.06 6.66
CA LYS A 60 -11.47 19.02 7.48
C LYS A 60 -11.74 20.48 7.09
N VAL A 61 -11.89 20.76 5.80
CA VAL A 61 -12.19 22.12 5.32
C VAL A 61 -13.59 22.55 5.75
N LYS A 62 -14.60 21.68 5.64
CA LYS A 62 -15.96 22.02 6.13
C LYS A 62 -15.97 22.28 7.64
N ASP A 63 -15.21 21.52 8.42
CA ASP A 63 -15.16 21.70 9.88
C ASP A 63 -14.46 23.02 10.23
N GLN A 64 -13.45 23.45 9.47
CA GLN A 64 -12.81 24.75 9.67
C GLN A 64 -13.71 25.93 9.25
N VAL A 65 -14.44 25.81 8.14
CA VAL A 65 -15.28 26.89 7.61
C VAL A 65 -16.61 27.02 8.36
N PHE A 66 -17.26 25.91 8.68
CA PHE A 66 -18.59 25.89 9.29
C PHE A 66 -18.57 25.56 10.80
N GLY A 67 -17.47 25.01 11.33
CA GLY A 67 -17.32 24.78 12.77
C GLY A 67 -16.94 26.04 13.54
N ALA A 68 -16.17 26.95 12.93
CA ALA A 68 -15.81 28.23 13.54
C ALA A 68 -17.02 29.13 13.80
N SER A 69 -18.03 29.11 12.91
CA SER A 69 -19.22 29.96 13.02
C SER A 69 -20.24 29.52 14.09
N THR A 70 -20.09 28.31 14.63
CA THR A 70 -21.03 27.76 15.64
C THR A 70 -20.46 27.83 17.06
N ALA A 71 -19.13 27.95 17.21
CA ALA A 71 -18.47 28.03 18.52
C ALA A 71 -18.56 29.42 19.19
N GLU A 72 -19.07 30.45 18.49
CA GLU A 72 -19.17 31.84 18.96
C GLU A 72 -20.60 32.26 19.37
N ARG A 73 -21.54 31.32 19.55
CA ARG A 73 -22.90 31.59 20.05
C ARG A 73 -23.26 30.75 21.27
#